data_AF-A0A7V5FR33-F1
#
_entry.id   AF-A0A7V5FR33-F1
#
_cell.length_a   1.000
_cell.length_b   1.000
_cell.length_c   1.000
_cell.angle_alpha   90.00
_cell.angle_beta   90.00
_cell.angle_gamma   90.00
#
_symmetry.space_group_name_H-M   'P 1'
#
loop_
_entity.id
_entity.type
_entity.pdbx_description
1 polymer ?
#
loop_
_entity_poly.entity_id
_entity_poly.type
_entity_poly.pdbx_seq_one_letter_code
_entity_poly.pdbx_strand_id
1 'polypeptide(L)'
;MFIATGAGSGYLPKAPGTWGSLVGVLLWFLLRPLPLAPYCILVAGLFVLGTVAAGAAEKIVDRGDPGLVVIDEIVGQIIALTAVPAHPLW
;
A
#
# COMPACT_ATOMS: atom_id res chain seq x y z
N MET A 1 10.63 5.38 7.15
CA MET A 1 10.99 5.46 5.72
C MET A 1 10.62 4.20 4.96
N PHE A 2 11.21 3.03 5.21
CA PHE A 2 10.94 1.80 4.41
C PHE A 2 9.46 1.47 4.18
N ILE A 3 8.64 1.49 5.24
CA ILE A 3 7.19 1.24 5.13
C ILE A 3 6.51 2.38 4.36
N ALA A 4 6.76 3.64 4.76
CA ALA A 4 6.15 4.82 4.16
C ALA A 4 6.41 4.91 2.64
N THR A 5 7.60 4.53 2.20
CA THR A 5 8.01 4.57 0.79
C THR A 5 7.70 3.29 0.02
N GLY A 6 6.98 2.33 0.61
CA GLY A 6 6.63 1.09 -0.10
C GLY A 6 7.84 0.24 -0.48
N ALA A 7 8.78 0.02 0.44
CA ALA A 7 10.06 -0.65 0.19
C ALA A 7 10.93 0.06 -0.86
N GLY A 8 10.79 1.38 -0.98
CA GLY A 8 11.56 2.23 -1.88
C GLY A 8 10.89 2.51 -3.23
N SER A 9 9.70 1.99 -3.49
CA SER A 9 8.92 2.31 -4.69
C SER A 9 8.61 3.82 -4.80
N GLY A 10 8.41 4.50 -3.67
CA GLY A 10 8.19 5.94 -3.61
C GLY A 10 9.37 6.79 -4.08
N TYR A 11 10.56 6.20 -4.25
CA TYR A 11 11.72 6.89 -4.84
C TYR A 11 11.82 6.72 -6.36
N LEU A 12 10.99 5.86 -6.96
CA LEU A 12 11.05 5.62 -8.39
C LEU A 12 10.58 6.84 -9.18
N PRO A 13 11.20 7.12 -10.34
CA PRO A 13 10.96 8.33 -11.09
C PRO A 13 9.57 8.32 -11.72
N LYS A 14 8.98 9.51 -11.84
CA LYS A 14 7.70 9.80 -12.52
C LYS A 14 6.51 9.09 -11.84
N ALA A 15 5.62 9.88 -11.24
CA ALA A 15 4.42 9.42 -10.52
C ALA A 15 4.72 8.29 -9.51
N PRO A 16 5.42 8.58 -8.40
CA PRO A 16 5.74 7.59 -7.36
C PRO A 16 4.53 6.76 -6.90
N GLY A 17 3.35 7.38 -6.80
CA GLY A 17 2.10 6.68 -6.48
C GLY A 17 1.77 5.54 -7.45
N THR A 18 2.10 5.64 -8.75
CA THR A 18 1.94 4.55 -9.71
C THR A 18 2.80 3.34 -9.36
N TRP A 19 4.04 3.57 -8.92
CA TRP A 19 4.91 2.51 -8.44
C TRP A 19 4.40 1.92 -7.12
N GLY A 20 3.84 2.75 -6.24
CA GLY A 20 3.09 2.32 -5.05
C GLY A 20 1.93 1.39 -5.42
N SER A 21 1.05 1.78 -6.34
CA SER A 21 -0.07 0.95 -6.79
C SER A 21 0.40 -0.38 -7.40
N LEU A 22 1.48 -0.38 -8.19
CA LEU A 22 2.06 -1.62 -8.71
C LEU A 22 2.50 -2.56 -7.58
N VAL A 23 3.18 -2.03 -6.56
CA VAL A 23 3.52 -2.80 -5.36
C VAL A 23 2.26 -3.31 -4.66
N GLY A 24 1.21 -2.49 -4.54
CA GLY A 24 -0.09 -2.88 -3.99
C GLY A 24 -0.73 -4.06 -4.73
N VAL A 25 -0.73 -4.05 -6.07
CA VAL A 25 -1.22 -5.16 -6.90
C VAL A 25 -0.38 -6.43 -6.68
N LEU A 26 0.95 -6.31 -6.69
CA LEU A 26 1.85 -7.45 -6.47
C LEU A 26 1.66 -8.07 -5.08
N LEU A 27 1.54 -7.24 -4.04
CA LEU A 27 1.23 -7.69 -2.68
C LEU A 27 -0.14 -8.36 -2.60
N TRP A 28 -1.16 -7.80 -3.25
CA TRP A 28 -2.47 -8.42 -3.30
C TRP A 28 -2.43 -9.82 -3.94
N PHE A 29 -1.66 -10.04 -5.02
CA PHE A 29 -1.50 -11.38 -5.59
C PHE A 29 -0.90 -12.40 -4.61
N LEU A 30 -0.05 -11.96 -3.69
CA LEU A 30 0.51 -12.80 -2.63
C LEU A 30 -0.49 -13.05 -1.49
N LEU A 31 -1.34 -12.07 -1.19
CA LEU A 31 -2.30 -12.11 -0.08
C LEU A 31 -3.64 -12.76 -0.45
N ARG A 32 -4.07 -12.70 -1.71
CA ARG A 32 -5.38 -13.22 -2.18
C ARG A 32 -5.66 -14.70 -1.89
N PRO A 33 -4.67 -15.62 -1.72
CA PRO A 33 -4.97 -17.00 -1.34
C PRO A 33 -5.38 -17.16 0.13
N LEU A 34 -5.20 -16.13 0.97
CA LEU A 34 -5.55 -16.19 2.38
C LEU A 34 -7.07 -16.24 2.57
N PRO A 35 -7.56 -16.94 3.62
CA PRO A 35 -8.95 -16.80 4.05
C PRO A 35 -9.27 -15.34 4.40
N LEU A 36 -10.54 -14.94 4.29
CA LEU A 36 -10.96 -13.54 4.43
C LEU A 36 -10.58 -12.94 5.79
N ALA A 37 -10.73 -13.67 6.89
CA ALA A 37 -10.40 -13.18 8.23
C ALA A 37 -8.91 -12.81 8.40
N PRO A 38 -7.92 -13.71 8.17
CA PRO A 38 -6.51 -13.34 8.27
C PRO A 38 -6.09 -12.29 7.24
N TYR A 39 -6.69 -12.30 6.03
CA TYR A 39 -6.49 -11.23 5.05
C TYR A 39 -6.89 -9.86 5.63
N CYS A 40 -8.11 -9.72 6.15
CA CYS A 40 -8.58 -8.46 6.73
C CYS A 40 -7.74 -8.01 7.93
N ILE A 41 -7.30 -8.94 8.79
CA ILE A 41 -6.42 -8.64 9.92
C ILE A 41 -5.08 -8.07 9.42
N LEU A 42 -4.48 -8.68 8.40
CA LEU A 42 -3.23 -8.20 7.80
C LEU A 42 -3.41 -6.81 7.18
N VAL A 43 -4.48 -6.60 6.40
CA VAL A 43 -4.76 -5.30 5.76
C VAL A 43 -5.01 -4.22 6.82
N ALA A 44 -5.75 -4.52 7.88
CA ALA A 44 -5.94 -3.58 9.00
C ALA A 44 -4.63 -3.25 9.71
N GLY A 45 -3.76 -4.26 9.92
CA GLY A 45 -2.42 -4.05 10.46
C GLY A 45 -1.55 -3.16 9.57
N LEU A 46 -1.55 -3.40 8.26
CA LEU A 46 -0.85 -2.57 7.27
C LEU A 46 -1.39 -1.14 7.24
N PHE A 47 -2.70 -0.94 7.37
CA PHE A 47 -3.31 0.38 7.43
C PHE A 47 -2.84 1.18 8.65
N VAL A 48 -2.86 0.56 9.84
CA VAL A 48 -2.40 1.21 11.08
C VAL A 48 -0.90 1.53 11.00
N LEU A 49 -0.07 0.53 10.64
CA LEU A 49 1.38 0.72 10.53
C LEU A 49 1.75 1.72 9.43
N GLY A 50 1.04 1.70 8.30
CA GLY A 50 1.22 2.61 7.20
C GLY A 50 0.89 4.04 7.58
N THR A 51 -0.23 4.28 8.27
CA THR A 51 -0.61 5.60 8.77
C THR A 51 0.45 6.17 9.73
N VAL A 52 0.94 5.36 10.67
CA VAL A 52 2.02 5.77 11.60
C VAL A 52 3.31 6.06 10.82
N ALA A 53 3.65 5.23 9.84
CA ALA A 53 4.85 5.42 9.03
C ALA A 53 4.78 6.66 8.13
N ALA A 54 3.61 6.96 7.55
CA ALA A 54 3.36 8.16 6.75
C ALA A 54 3.57 9.42 7.60
N GLY A 55 2.91 9.53 8.76
CA GLY A 55 3.07 10.70 9.65
C GLY A 55 4.49 10.84 10.21
N ALA A 56 5.23 9.75 10.38
CA ALA A 56 6.65 9.81 10.72
C ALA A 56 7.51 10.30 9.53
N ALA A 57 7.18 9.89 8.30
CA ALA A 57 7.89 10.31 7.11
C ALA A 57 7.69 11.79 6.79
N GLU A 58 6.50 12.35 6.98
CA GLU A 58 6.24 13.79 6.84
C GLU A 58 7.16 14.63 7.73
N LYS A 59 7.37 14.18 8.98
CA LYS A 59 8.28 14.84 9.93
C LYS A 59 9.75 14.70 9.55
N ILE A 60 10.15 13.55 8.98
CA ILE A 60 11.53 13.29 8.55
C ILE A 60 11.87 14.13 7.31
N VAL A 61 10.93 14.26 6.38
CA VAL A 61 11.11 14.99 5.12
C VAL A 61 10.87 16.50 5.30
N ASP A 62 10.34 16.91 6.46
CA ASP A 62 9.95 18.29 6.78
C ASP A 62 9.02 18.90 5.72
N ARG A 63 8.07 18.08 5.27
CA ARG A 63 7.11 18.44 4.23
C ARG A 63 5.84 17.63 4.46
N GLY A 64 4.70 18.31 4.46
CA GLY A 64 3.39 17.66 4.45
C GLY A 64 3.17 16.92 3.14
N ASP A 65 2.63 15.71 3.22
CA ASP A 65 2.32 14.86 2.07
C ASP A 65 3.43 14.79 1.00
N PRO A 66 4.66 14.36 1.35
CA PRO A 66 5.74 14.28 0.40
C PRO A 66 5.47 13.10 -0.53
N GLY A 67 5.43 13.33 -1.84
CA GLY A 67 5.05 12.31 -2.83
C GLY A 67 5.93 11.05 -2.90
N LEU A 68 6.94 10.89 -2.05
CA LEU A 68 7.67 9.63 -1.83
C LEU A 68 6.98 8.71 -0.83
N VAL A 69 6.04 9.22 -0.05
CA VAL A 69 5.17 8.44 0.83
C VAL A 69 4.09 7.87 -0.06
N VAL A 70 4.10 6.54 -0.22
CA VAL A 70 3.21 5.83 -1.15
C VAL A 70 2.49 4.65 -0.51
N ILE A 71 2.51 4.61 0.81
CA ILE A 71 1.94 3.49 1.58
C ILE A 71 0.40 3.51 1.54
N ASP A 72 -0.19 4.68 1.38
CA ASP A 72 -1.61 4.87 1.16
C ASP A 72 -2.07 4.36 -0.21
N GLU A 73 -1.31 4.53 -1.30
CA GLU A 73 -1.64 3.87 -2.57
C GLU A 73 -1.53 2.34 -2.46
N ILE A 74 -0.51 1.83 -1.76
CA ILE A 74 -0.34 0.38 -1.58
C ILE A 74 -1.52 -0.21 -0.81
N VAL A 75 -1.83 0.36 0.37
CA VAL A 75 -2.89 -0.16 1.24
C VAL A 75 -4.26 0.07 0.62
N GLY A 76 -4.51 1.25 0.03
CA GLY A 76 -5.75 1.56 -0.67
C GLY A 76 -6.00 0.62 -1.84
N GLN A 77 -4.97 0.30 -2.62
CA GLN A 77 -5.07 -0.66 -3.72
C GLN A 77 -5.43 -2.07 -3.21
N ILE A 78 -4.79 -2.55 -2.14
CA ILE A 78 -5.11 -3.86 -1.54
C ILE A 78 -6.56 -3.88 -1.02
N ILE A 79 -7.00 -2.81 -0.34
CA ILE A 79 -8.39 -2.68 0.14
C ILE A 79 -9.36 -2.77 -1.03
N ALA A 80 -9.15 -1.99 -2.09
CA ALA A 80 -10.01 -1.99 -3.27
C ALA A 80 -10.09 -3.37 -3.94
N LEU A 81 -8.95 -4.07 -4.05
CA LEU A 81 -8.86 -5.39 -4.66
C LEU A 81 -9.50 -6.52 -3.82
N THR A 82 -9.87 -6.26 -2.56
CA THR A 82 -10.62 -7.22 -1.72
C THR A 82 -11.97 -7.61 -2.33
N ALA A 83 -12.58 -6.71 -3.10
CA ALA A 83 -13.87 -6.93 -3.74
C ALA A 83 -13.77 -7.59 -5.14
N VAL A 84 -12.57 -7.94 -5.60
CA VAL A 84 -12.38 -8.57 -6.91
C VAL A 84 -12.89 -10.02 -6.89
N PRO A 85 -13.75 -10.42 -7.84
CA PRO A 85 -14.26 -11.78 -7.91
C PRO A 85 -13.15 -12.78 -8.27
N ALA A 86 -13.28 -14.02 -7.79
CA ALA A 86 -12.32 -15.09 -8.05
C ALA A 86 -12.28 -15.55 -9.52
N HIS A 87 -13.31 -15.23 -10.29
CA HIS A 87 -13.47 -15.58 -11.70
C HIS A 87 -13.73 -14.33 -12.54
N PRO A 88 -13.36 -14.32 -13.83
CA PRO A 88 -13.79 -13.29 -14.77
C PRO A 88 -15.32 -13.21 -14.81
N LEU A 89 -15.86 -11.98 -14.86
CA LEU A 89 -17.31 -11.73 -14.91
C LEU A 89 -17.92 -11.86 -16.31
N TRP A 90 -17.14 -12.34 -17.30
CA TRP A 90 -17.50 -12.40 -18.71
C TRP A 90 -17.27 -13.79 -19.28
#